data_AF-A0AAN8WGT3-F1
#
_entry.id   AF-A0AAN8WGT3-F1
#
_cell.length_a   1.000
_cell.length_b   1.000
_cell.length_c   1.000
_cell.angle_alpha   90.00
_cell.angle_beta   90.00
_cell.angle_gamma   90.00
#
_symmetry.space_group_name_H-M   'P 1'
#
loop_
_entity.id
_entity.type
_entity.pdbx_description
1 polymer ?
#
loop_
_entity_poly.entity_id
_entity_poly.type
_entity_poly.pdbx_seq_one_letter_code
_entity_poly.pdbx_strand_id
1 'polypeptide(L)' 'GNSTVHRVQRDCGYKRREGYDCYQKRSEDYVMDTCQCDKKLCNGAPALTTSVATVLAFVVPLITRFL' A
#
# COMPACT_ATOMS: atom_id res chain seq x y z
N GLY A 1 11.96 -7.58 -19.22
CA GLY A 1 10.88 -7.31 -18.25
C GLY A 1 10.64 -5.84 -18.22
N ASN A 2 9.41 -5.39 -18.53
CA ASN A 2 9.06 -3.98 -18.54
C ASN A 2 8.51 -3.61 -17.15
N SER A 3 9.36 -3.10 -16.27
CA SER A 3 8.94 -2.58 -14.97
C SER A 3 8.37 -1.19 -15.16
N THR A 4 7.05 -1.06 -15.28
CA THR A 4 6.36 0.22 -15.20
C THR A 4 6.58 0.79 -13.80
N VAL A 5 7.31 1.91 -13.71
CA VAL A 5 7.59 2.57 -12.43
C VAL A 5 6.30 3.19 -11.90
N HIS A 6 5.63 2.49 -10.98
CA HIS A 6 4.47 3.03 -10.28
C HIS A 6 4.94 3.95 -9.14
N ARG A 7 4.85 5.27 -9.36
CA ARG A 7 5.16 6.27 -8.32
C ARG A 7 3.96 6.42 -7.39
N VAL A 8 4.15 6.08 -6.12
CA VAL A 8 3.15 6.32 -5.06
C VAL A 8 3.59 7.51 -4.21
N GLN A 9 2.77 8.55 -4.17
CA GLN A 9 2.97 9.72 -3.31
C GLN A 9 1.87 9.76 -2.24
N ARG A 10 2.24 10.13 -1.01
CA ARG A 10 1.35 10.14 0.15
C ARG A 10 1.59 11.43 0.91
N ASP A 11 0.55 12.22 1.05
CA ASP A 11 0.59 13.51 1.74
C ASP A 11 -0.71 13.71 2.54
N CYS A 12 -0.69 14.63 3.50
CA CYS A 12 -1.90 15.06 4.20
C CYS A 12 -2.71 16.00 3.30
N GLY A 13 -3.97 15.67 3.04
CA GLY A 13 -4.89 16.53 2.28
C GLY A 13 -5.50 17.64 3.15
N TYR A 14 -5.76 18.81 2.55
CA TYR A 14 -6.46 19.93 3.22
C TYR A 14 -7.98 19.73 3.27
N LYS A 15 -8.58 19.22 2.20
CA LYS A 15 -10.02 18.93 2.10
C LYS A 15 -10.25 17.59 1.43
N ARG A 16 -11.23 16.87 1.96
CA ARG A 16 -11.68 15.60 1.40
C ARG A 16 -12.69 15.83 0.27
N ARG A 17 -12.59 15.04 -0.79
CA ARG A 17 -13.67 14.91 -1.78
C ARG A 17 -14.84 14.12 -1.17
N GLU A 18 -15.98 14.77 -1.01
CA GLU A 18 -17.20 14.14 -0.50
C GLU A 18 -17.66 12.98 -1.39
N GLY A 19 -18.14 11.91 -0.76
CA GLY A 19 -18.70 10.75 -1.47
C GLY A 19 -17.69 9.77 -2.09
N TYR A 20 -16.37 10.00 -1.96
CA TYR A 20 -15.36 9.12 -2.53
C TYR A 20 -14.23 8.81 -1.54
N ASP A 21 -13.93 7.52 -1.36
CA ASP A 21 -12.71 7.06 -0.69
C ASP A 21 -11.52 7.09 -1.65
N CYS A 22 -11.72 6.55 -2.86
CA CYS A 22 -10.76 6.60 -3.95
C CYS A 22 -11.43 7.09 -5.23
N TYR A 23 -10.68 7.83 -6.04
CA TYR A 23 -11.15 8.33 -7.31
C TYR A 23 -9.98 8.57 -8.26
N GLN A 24 -10.27 8.48 -9.55
CA GLN A 24 -9.28 8.69 -10.59
C GLN A 24 -9.21 10.18 -10.97
N LYS A 25 -7.99 10.70 -11.11
CA LYS A 25 -7.72 12.00 -11.72
C LYS A 25 -6.97 11.77 -13.02
N ARG A 26 -7.34 12.53 -14.05
CA ARG A 26 -6.64 12.54 -15.34
C ARG A 26 -5.94 13.89 -15.50
N SER A 27 -4.64 13.84 -15.73
CA SER A 27 -3.84 14.93 -16.30
C SER A 27 -3.65 14.68 -17.79
N GLU A 28 -3.11 15.66 -18.51
CA GLU A 28 -2.86 15.55 -19.95
C GLU A 28 -1.97 14.34 -20.29
N ASP A 29 -0.93 14.10 -19.50
CA ASP A 29 0.07 13.07 -19.79
C ASP A 29 -0.10 11.76 -19.00
N TYR A 30 -0.94 11.74 -17.97
CA TYR A 30 -1.06 10.57 -17.10
C TYR A 30 -2.40 10.51 -16.34
N VAL A 31 -2.72 9.29 -15.90
CA VAL A 31 -3.86 8.99 -15.05
C VAL A 31 -3.33 8.55 -13.68
N MET A 32 -3.92 9.08 -12.61
CA MET A 32 -3.53 8.77 -11.23
C MET A 32 -4.75 8.40 -10.39
N ASP A 33 -4.62 7.35 -9.60
CA ASP A 33 -5.63 6.97 -8.61
C ASP A 33 -5.32 7.67 -7.28
N THR A 34 -6.27 8.47 -6.79
CA THR A 34 -6.16 9.22 -5.56
C THR A 34 -7.06 8.60 -4.49
N CYS A 35 -6.49 8.17 -3.37
CA CYS A 35 -7.24 7.67 -2.21
C CYS A 35 -7.10 8.62 -1.02
N GLN A 36 -8.13 8.66 -0.18
CA GLN A 36 -8.24 9.54 0.98
C GLN A 36 -8.60 8.73 2.23
N CYS A 37 -8.14 9.19 3.39
CA CYS A 37 -8.40 8.53 4.67
C CYS A 37 -8.34 9.55 5.82
N ASP A 38 -9.08 9.30 6.90
CA ASP A 38 -9.35 10.31 7.95
C ASP A 38 -8.65 10.03 9.29
N LYS A 39 -7.94 8.90 9.41
CA LYS A 39 -7.24 8.54 10.66
C LYS A 39 -5.82 9.11 10.66
N LYS A 40 -5.30 9.42 11.85
CA LYS A 40 -3.88 9.81 12.00
C LYS A 40 -2.97 8.71 11.43
N LEU A 41 -2.03 9.10 10.56
CA LEU A 41 -1.09 8.19 9.88
C LEU A 41 -1.75 7.09 9.00
N CYS A 42 -3.00 7.27 8.58
CA CYS A 42 -3.72 6.29 7.74
C CYS A 42 -3.12 6.08 6.35
N ASN A 43 -2.37 7.06 5.85
CA ASN A 43 -1.65 6.97 4.59
C ASN A 43 -0.31 6.21 4.73
N GLY A 44 0.05 5.74 5.93
CA GLY A 44 1.26 4.93 6.15
C GLY A 44 1.25 3.65 5.31
N ALA A 45 2.40 3.29 4.74
CA ALA A 45 2.55 2.00 4.07
C ALA A 45 2.57 0.88 5.13
N PRO A 46 1.86 -0.25 4.94
CA PRO A 46 2.15 -1.44 5.72
C PRO A 46 3.54 -1.94 5.29
N ALA A 47 4.56 -1.64 6.10
CA ALA A 47 5.92 -2.13 5.88
C ALA A 47 6.07 -3.65 6.14
N LEU A 48 4.98 -4.36 6.44
CA LEU A 48 5.04 -5.64 7.17
C LEU A 48 4.37 -6.84 6.50
N THR A 49 3.92 -6.75 5.25
CA THR A 49 3.37 -7.96 4.59
C THR A 49 4.47 -8.87 4.05
N THR A 50 5.65 -8.34 3.72
CA THR A 50 6.76 -9.14 3.17
C THR A 50 7.61 -9.85 4.23
N SER A 51 7.73 -9.28 5.43
CA SER A 51 8.57 -9.83 6.51
C SER A 51 7.90 -10.93 7.32
N VAL A 52 6.58 -10.88 7.51
CA VAL A 52 5.86 -11.90 8.29
C VAL A 52 5.72 -13.21 7.49
N ALA A 53 5.46 -13.11 6.18
CA ALA A 53 5.35 -14.28 5.31
C ALA A 53 6.69 -15.03 5.16
N THR A 54 7.81 -14.31 5.10
CA THR A 54 9.14 -14.92 5.03
C THR A 54 9.53 -15.60 6.35
N VAL A 55 9.27 -14.96 7.50
CA VAL A 55 9.52 -15.57 8.82
C VAL A 55 8.69 -16.86 9.00
N LEU A 56 7.40 -16.84 8.65
CA LEU A 56 6.56 -18.03 8.73
C LEU A 56 7.02 -19.16 7.79
N ALA A 57 7.47 -18.83 6.58
CA ALA A 57 7.96 -19.82 5.62
C ALA A 57 9.22 -20.56 6.09
N PHE A 58 10.06 -19.96 6.93
CA PHE A 58 11.26 -20.61 7.48
C PHE A 58 11.01 -21.28 8.84
N VAL A 59 10.20 -20.66 9.70
CA VAL A 59 9.98 -21.13 11.08
C VAL A 59 9.05 -22.35 11.12
N VAL A 60 7.98 -22.37 10.32
CA VAL A 60 7.02 -23.48 10.27
C VAL A 60 7.70 -24.82 9.90
N PRO A 61 8.48 -24.93 8.80
CA PRO A 61 9.12 -26.20 8.45
C PRO A 61 10.21 -26.62 9.45
N LEU A 62 10.83 -25.69 10.16
CA LEU A 62 11.78 -25.99 11.23
C LEU A 62 11.06 -26.62 12.44
N ILE A 63 9.98 -26.02 12.91
CA ILE A 63 9.21 -26.54 14.07
C ILE A 63 8.59 -27.90 13.76
N THR A 64 8.05 -28.12 12.55
CA THR A 64 7.49 -29.42 12.16
C THR A 64 8.51 -30.56 12.11
N ARG A 65 9.81 -30.26 12.07
CA ARG A 65 10.87 -31.29 12.13
C ARG A 65 11.22 -31.72 13.55
N PHE A 66 10.82 -30.94 14.56
CA PHE A 66 11.08 -31.20 15.97
C PHE A 66 9.83 -31.65 16.75
N LEU A 67 8.70 -31.84 16.06
CA LEU A 67 7.46 -32.41 16.61
C LEU A 67 7.30 -33.88 16.22
#